data_AF-A0A2D6ZP94-F1
#
_entry.id   AF-A0A2D6ZP94-F1
#
_cell.length_a   1.000
_cell.length_b   1.000
_cell.length_c   1.000
_cell.angle_alpha   90.00
_cell.angle_beta   90.00
_cell.angle_gamma   90.00
#
_symmetry.space_group_name_H-M   'P 1'
#
loop_
_entity.id
_entity.type
_entity.pdbx_description
1 polymer ?
#
loop_
_entity_poly.entity_id
_entity_poly.type
_entity_poly.pdbx_seq_one_letter_code
_entity_poly.pdbx_strand_id
1 'polypeptide(L)' 'MEKISELFSNHLSNWGLVWFCLIFWGSIFNAILMSISFGETSSFLNYAGYIAGLILGLYAKSKKWNWLG' A
#
# COMPACT_ATOMS: atom_id res chain seq x y z
N MET A 1 -9.27 27.05 -4.20
CA MET A 1 -9.59 25.81 -3.44
C MET A 1 -10.00 24.68 -4.38
N GLU A 2 -10.79 24.95 -5.42
CA GLU A 2 -11.25 23.96 -6.42
C GLU A 2 -10.13 23.15 -7.09
N LYS A 3 -9.02 23.79 -7.48
CA LYS A 3 -7.89 23.09 -8.15
C LYS A 3 -7.23 22.01 -7.28
N ILE A 4 -7.14 22.21 -5.97
CA ILE A 4 -6.47 21.26 -5.07
C ILE A 4 -7.35 20.03 -4.84
N SER A 5 -8.65 20.24 -4.63
CA SER A 5 -9.61 19.14 -4.49
C SER A 5 -9.68 18.29 -5.77
N GLU A 6 -9.62 18.93 -6.93
CA GLU A 6 -9.66 18.24 -8.22
C GLU A 6 -8.38 17.42 -8.47
N LEU A 7 -7.21 17.98 -8.14
CA LEU A 7 -5.93 17.27 -8.17
C LEU A 7 -5.92 16.07 -7.22
N PHE A 8 -6.44 16.24 -6.00
CA PHE A 8 -6.52 15.17 -5.01
C PHE A 8 -7.46 14.05 -5.45
N SER A 9 -8.65 14.40 -5.96
CA SER A 9 -9.61 13.44 -6.49
C SER A 9 -9.05 12.65 -7.68
N ASN A 10 -8.40 13.34 -8.62
CA ASN A 10 -7.73 12.70 -9.75
C ASN A 10 -6.60 11.78 -9.32
N HIS A 11 -5.83 12.17 -8.29
CA HIS A 11 -4.80 11.30 -7.74
C HIS A 11 -5.41 10.05 -7.10
N LEU A 12 -6.39 10.19 -6.22
CA LEU A 12 -7.06 9.07 -5.55
C LEU A 12 -7.70 8.11 -6.55
N SER A 13 -8.36 8.62 -7.59
CA SER A 13 -8.95 7.77 -8.64
C SER A 13 -7.90 6.98 -9.41
N ASN A 14 -6.72 7.56 -9.68
CA ASN A 14 -5.65 6.91 -10.46
C ASN A 14 -4.65 6.10 -9.61
N TRP A 15 -4.64 6.31 -8.29
CA TRP A 15 -3.70 5.69 -7.36
C TRP A 15 -4.40 4.86 -6.28
N GLY A 16 -5.74 4.77 -6.31
CA GLY A 16 -6.53 4.02 -5.34
C GLY A 16 -6.02 2.58 -5.16
N LEU A 17 -5.60 1.93 -6.25
CA LEU A 17 -5.02 0.59 -6.19
C LEU A 17 -3.66 0.54 -5.46
N VAL A 18 -2.81 1.55 -5.65
CA VAL A 18 -1.52 1.63 -4.94
C VAL A 18 -1.77 1.85 -3.45
N TRP A 19 -2.68 2.76 -3.10
CA TRP A 19 -3.04 3.06 -1.72
C TRP A 19 -3.72 1.88 -1.02
N PHE A 20 -4.59 1.16 -1.74
CA PHE A 20 -5.19 -0.07 -1.24
C PHE A 20 -4.14 -1.12 -0.95
N CYS A 21 -3.21 -1.41 -1.87
CA CYS A 21 -2.13 -2.35 -1.63
C CYS A 21 -1.20 -1.90 -0.49
N LEU A 22 -0.90 -0.61 -0.40
CA LEU A 22 -0.10 -0.08 0.70
C LEU A 22 -0.76 -0.38 2.05
N ILE A 23 -2.05 -0.09 2.22
CA ILE A 23 -2.72 -0.25 3.52
C ILE A 23 -3.07 -1.71 3.77
N PHE A 24 -3.77 -2.35 2.84
CA PHE A 24 -4.29 -3.71 3.00
C PHE A 24 -3.18 -4.75 2.96
N TRP A 25 -2.45 -4.83 1.84
CA TRP A 25 -1.36 -5.79 1.69
C TRP A 25 -0.18 -5.46 2.59
N GLY A 26 0.10 -4.18 2.83
CA GLY A 26 1.11 -3.78 3.81
C GLY A 26 0.80 -4.28 5.23
N SER A 27 -0.46 -4.24 5.65
CA SER A 27 -0.88 -4.80 6.95
C SER A 27 -0.72 -6.32 7.01
N ILE A 28 -1.06 -7.03 5.94
CA ILE A 28 -0.87 -8.49 5.84
C ILE A 28 0.61 -8.84 5.92
N PHE A 29 1.47 -8.17 5.13
CA PHE A 29 2.91 -8.39 5.17
C PHE A 29 3.50 -8.06 6.53
N ASN A 30 3.05 -6.98 7.17
CA ASN A 30 3.48 -6.63 8.51
C ASN A 30 3.11 -7.71 9.55
N ALA A 31 1.90 -8.26 9.49
CA ALA A 31 1.48 -9.35 10.37
C ALA A 31 2.29 -10.63 10.13
N ILE A 32 2.62 -10.94 8.87
CA ILE A 32 3.50 -12.07 8.51
C ILE A 32 4.91 -11.86 9.09
N LEU A 33 5.49 -10.67 8.90
CA LEU A 33 6.80 -10.30 9.45
C LEU A 33 6.82 -10.40 10.98
N MET A 34 5.82 -9.85 11.66
CA MET A 34 5.67 -9.96 13.12
C MET A 34 5.61 -11.43 13.58
N SER A 35 4.89 -12.28 12.84
CA SER A 35 4.77 -13.70 13.15
C SER A 35 6.11 -14.44 13.02
N ILE A 36 6.89 -14.13 11.98
CA ILE A 36 8.19 -14.75 11.73
C ILE A 36 9.26 -14.25 12.71
N SER A 37 9.14 -13.00 13.15
CA SER A 37 10.02 -12.40 14.16
C SER A 37 9.63 -12.74 15.61
N PHE A 38 8.74 -13.71 15.84
CA PHE A 38 8.28 -14.10 17.19
C PHE A 38 7.71 -12.94 18.02
N GLY A 39 7.10 -11.95 17.37
CA GLY A 39 6.54 -10.77 18.04
C GLY A 39 7.55 -9.66 18.34
N GLU A 40 8.83 -9.84 17.99
CA GLU A 40 9.83 -8.76 18.03
C GLU A 40 9.51 -7.74 16.92
N THR A 41 8.83 -6.66 17.29
CA THR A 41 8.56 -5.57 16.35
C THR A 41 9.53 -4.42 16.53
N SER A 42 10.38 -4.23 15.53
CA SER A 42 11.11 -2.98 15.35
C SER A 42 10.35 -2.04 14.40
N SER A 43 10.56 -0.73 14.53
CA SER A 43 10.04 0.24 13.56
C SER A 43 10.45 -0.12 12.13
N PHE A 44 11.65 -0.69 11.96
CA PHE A 44 12.15 -1.17 10.67
C PHE A 44 11.26 -2.27 10.06
N LEU A 45 10.89 -3.29 10.84
CA LEU A 45 10.02 -4.38 10.37
C LEU A 45 8.63 -3.87 9.98
N ASN A 46 8.09 -2.94 10.76
CA ASN A 46 6.82 -2.27 10.43
C ASN A 46 6.90 -1.55 9.08
N TYR A 47 7.93 -0.73 8.87
CA TYR A 47 8.11 -0.04 7.59
C TYR A 47 8.33 -1.03 6.44
N ALA A 48 9.05 -2.13 6.67
CA ALA A 48 9.28 -3.15 5.64
C ALA A 48 7.97 -3.78 5.12
N GLY A 49 7.00 -4.06 6.00
CA GLY A 49 5.69 -4.58 5.60
C GLY A 49 4.93 -3.60 4.69
N TYR A 50 4.86 -2.33 5.07
CA TYR A 50 4.19 -1.30 4.27
C TYR A 50 4.94 -0.97 2.97
N ILE A 51 6.27 -1.01 2.96
CA ILE A 51 7.08 -0.87 1.74
C ILE A 51 6.80 -2.02 0.78
N ALA A 52 6.70 -3.26 1.26
CA ALA A 52 6.31 -4.40 0.43
C ALA A 52 4.90 -4.21 -0.16
N GLY A 53 3.94 -3.69 0.63
CA GLY A 53 2.61 -3.33 0.17
C GLY A 53 2.62 -2.24 -0.92
N LEU A 54 3.46 -1.20 -0.74
CA LEU A 54 3.66 -0.14 -1.74
C LEU A 54 4.24 -0.70 -3.05
N ILE A 55 5.29 -1.53 -2.98
CA ILE A 55 5.92 -2.15 -4.14
C ILE A 55 4.90 -3.00 -4.90
N LEU A 56 4.09 -3.79 -4.19
CA LEU A 56 3.01 -4.57 -4.78
C LEU A 56 1.99 -3.66 -5.48
N GLY A 57 1.60 -2.56 -4.84
CA GLY A 57 0.67 -1.57 -5.41
C GLY A 57 1.19 -0.95 -6.70
N LEU A 58 2.46 -0.53 -6.72
CA LEU A 58 3.11 0.01 -7.92
C LEU A 58 3.21 -1.04 -9.03
N TYR A 59 3.56 -2.27 -8.68
CA TYR A 59 3.63 -3.40 -9.62
C TYR A 59 2.26 -3.69 -10.25
N ALA A 60 1.23 -3.78 -9.42
CA ALA A 60 -0.14 -4.06 -9.84
C ALA A 60 -0.71 -2.93 -10.71
N LYS A 61 -0.39 -1.67 -10.40
CA LYS A 61 -0.72 -0.52 -11.25
C LYS A 61 -0.04 -0.61 -12.62
N SER A 62 1.26 -0.95 -12.67
CA SER A 62 2.01 -1.12 -13.92
C SER A 62 1.43 -2.26 -14.78
N LYS A 63 0.99 -3.35 -14.14
CA LYS A 63 0.34 -4.49 -14.78
C LYS A 63 -1.15 -4.29 -15.07
N LYS A 64 -1.73 -3.13 -14.77
CA LYS A 64 -3.17 -2.82 -14.92
C LYS A 64 -4.07 -3.89 -14.27
N TRP A 65 -3.70 -4.35 -13.08
CA TRP A 65 -4.56 -5.28 -12.34
C TRP A 65 -5.88 -4.60 -12.00
N ASN A 66 -7.01 -5.24 -12.31
CA ASN A 66 -8.33 -4.67 -12.07
C ASN A 66 -8.99 -5.16 -10.77
N TRP A 67 -8.19 -5.48 -9.75
CA TRP A 67 -8.69 -6.05 -8.50
C TRP A 67 -9.61 -5.10 -7.72
N LEU A 68 -9.61 -3.81 -8.05
CA LEU A 68 -10.43 -2.77 -7.40
C LEU A 68 -11.51 -2.15 -8.30
N GLY A 69 -11.71 -2.66 -9.51
CA GLY A 69 -12.75 -2.18 -10.43
C GLY A 69 -12.34 -0.96 -11.23
#